data_AF-A0A5D2D248-F1
#
_entry.id   AF-A0A5D2D248-F1
#
_cell.length_a   1.000
_cell.length_b   1.000
_cell.length_c   1.000
_cell.angle_alpha   90.00
_cell.angle_beta   90.00
_cell.angle_gamma   90.00
#
_symmetry.space_group_name_H-M   'P 1'
#
loop_
_entity.id
_entity.type
_entity.pdbx_description
1 polymer ?
#
loop_
_entity_poly.entity_id
_entity_poly.type
_entity_poly.pdbx_seq_one_letter_code
_entity_poly.pdbx_strand_id
1 'polypeptide(L)'
;MSLVLEPPPPPLSKSKTGAPLKRCFTSIRTALPPPNHRFRASRFPLHPTSSSRPTVTVVLKTEKEKNAVTEQKDPPVRIVAVVGQGSVSPLKCTPWEEVMMHTAKRLKWVDEGYDMVVVTDNFHQSNYQTAMDLQKELACADILLVVAVTNQDSVKWIGTNSGNIPNVICFESDPGLVNKLGGSYVHSEMKGSIFDKVVGISQLKKTDETKEVVQTVSEAWDRCNSDDIRFCLLVIINAYIQPVPTLKNLRSKGFSTLNCMVKNCGPQILDCLMDPNCRKALQCLNKCSPVDQVCNYRCIASFESPKLEAFSLCVLQKNNCLDLDAKIPEKPYVQPMLKFRGKDLCHETAEDLFVGWMGSLDWSWRVVAGQNPAYDQFPCQYQLFYRGKAKGSFWYEPVFQVKTLEGELVWRRRKYRVKRANVPGTFYFSVLDNGVVSKEYWTIVDVSEDFSWGLFHYHGAARVAGQSYTGAVLVSPDGTYPKQTQSNRLSSALEKCGIKEWELYTVDNCACQDPPLGIPEGSSLHSMLDAKDQSWSSV
;
A
#
# COMPACT_ATOMS: atom_id res chain seq x y z
N MET A 1 -17.79 -26.87 7.54
CA MET A 1 -18.46 -26.48 8.81
C MET A 1 -18.23 -24.98 8.99
N SER A 2 -19.15 -24.18 8.47
CA SER A 2 -19.12 -22.73 8.59
C SER A 2 -19.79 -22.37 9.91
N LEU A 3 -19.04 -21.86 10.88
CA LEU A 3 -19.60 -21.37 12.14
C LEU A 3 -20.18 -19.96 11.88
N VAL A 4 -21.45 -19.94 11.49
CA VAL A 4 -22.30 -18.74 11.57
C VAL A 4 -22.73 -18.63 13.03
N LEU A 5 -22.18 -17.66 13.76
CA LEU A 5 -22.68 -17.29 15.08
C LEU A 5 -23.84 -16.31 14.89
N GLU A 6 -25.07 -16.78 15.08
CA GLU A 6 -26.24 -15.92 15.20
C GLU A 6 -26.15 -15.03 16.45
N PRO A 7 -26.54 -13.74 16.37
CA PRO A 7 -26.56 -12.86 17.53
C PRO A 7 -27.75 -13.17 18.45
N PRO A 8 -27.60 -13.04 19.77
CA PRO A 8 -28.71 -13.19 20.71
C PRO A 8 -29.70 -12.01 20.61
N PRO A 9 -30.99 -12.22 20.97
CA PRO A 9 -32.01 -11.19 20.86
C PRO A 9 -31.79 -10.03 21.85
N PRO A 10 -32.22 -8.80 21.50
CA PRO A 10 -31.99 -7.62 22.33
C PRO A 10 -32.85 -7.65 23.60
N PRO A 11 -32.32 -7.16 24.75
CA PRO A 11 -33.12 -7.04 25.97
C PRO A 11 -34.08 -5.85 25.89
N LEU A 12 -35.29 -6.08 26.40
CA LEU A 12 -36.40 -5.13 26.51
C LEU A 12 -36.05 -3.87 27.30
N SER A 13 -36.51 -2.74 26.76
CA SER A 13 -36.43 -1.40 27.33
C SER A 13 -37.13 -1.27 28.69
N LYS A 14 -36.46 -0.62 29.65
CA LYS A 14 -37.12 0.17 30.70
C LYS A 14 -36.50 1.56 30.75
N SER A 15 -37.37 2.55 30.84
CA SER A 15 -37.15 3.98 30.62
C SER A 15 -36.93 4.76 31.92
N LYS A 16 -36.27 5.92 31.79
CA LYS A 16 -36.31 7.13 32.66
C LYS A 16 -35.60 6.95 34.02
N THR A 17 -34.83 7.90 34.59
CA THR A 17 -34.72 9.36 34.46
C THR A 17 -33.51 9.84 35.30
N GLY A 18 -32.90 10.97 34.98
CA GLY A 18 -32.23 11.83 35.98
C GLY A 18 -30.74 12.17 35.72
N ALA A 19 -30.48 13.42 35.34
CA ALA A 19 -29.20 14.10 35.49
C ALA A 19 -29.20 14.89 36.84
N PRO A 20 -28.15 15.65 37.20
CA PRO A 20 -26.70 15.40 37.18
C PRO A 20 -26.10 15.60 38.60
N LEU A 21 -24.87 15.12 38.86
CA LEU A 21 -24.10 15.63 40.01
C LEU A 21 -22.59 15.63 39.77
N LYS A 22 -22.04 16.85 39.83
CA LYS A 22 -20.63 17.17 40.01
C LYS A 22 -20.11 16.49 41.28
N ARG A 23 -18.91 15.90 41.23
CA ARG A 23 -18.00 15.82 42.38
C ARG A 23 -16.56 15.64 41.90
N CYS A 24 -15.76 16.68 42.11
CA CYS A 24 -14.31 16.59 42.20
C CYS A 24 -13.94 15.61 43.32
N PHE A 25 -12.97 14.72 43.07
CA PHE A 25 -12.06 14.25 44.09
C PHE A 25 -10.66 14.06 43.52
N THR A 26 -9.75 14.84 44.08
CA THR A 26 -8.30 14.70 44.10
C THR A 26 -7.88 13.45 44.88
N SER A 27 -6.89 12.71 44.38
CA SER A 27 -5.98 11.86 45.18
C SER A 27 -4.72 11.61 44.35
N ILE A 28 -3.64 12.36 44.59
CA ILE A 28 -2.50 12.02 45.46
C ILE A 28 -1.70 10.82 44.94
N ARG A 29 -0.46 11.17 44.56
CA ARG A 29 0.69 10.31 44.29
C ARG A 29 0.99 9.39 45.48
N THR A 30 1.21 8.12 45.21
CA THR A 30 2.15 7.30 45.98
C THR A 30 2.95 6.41 45.02
N ALA A 31 4.25 6.69 44.96
CA ALA A 31 5.25 5.91 44.28
C ALA A 31 5.75 4.81 45.23
N LEU A 32 5.89 3.58 44.73
CA LEU A 32 6.78 2.57 45.28
C LEU A 32 7.39 1.72 44.14
N PRO A 33 8.62 1.18 44.32
CA PRO A 33 9.59 0.91 43.26
C PRO A 33 9.62 -0.56 42.80
N PRO A 34 10.34 -0.87 41.70
CA PRO A 34 10.39 -2.23 41.13
C PRO A 34 11.30 -3.18 41.92
N PRO A 35 11.05 -4.50 41.90
CA PRO A 35 11.89 -5.47 42.56
C PRO A 35 13.17 -5.75 41.75
N ASN A 36 14.30 -5.67 42.46
CA ASN A 36 15.63 -6.03 42.02
C ASN A 36 15.77 -7.56 41.82
N HIS A 37 15.98 -8.02 40.59
CA HIS A 37 16.63 -9.30 40.35
C HIS A 37 18.06 -9.08 39.83
N ARG A 38 19.00 -9.19 40.77
CA ARG A 38 20.44 -9.27 40.52
C ARG A 38 20.75 -10.61 39.86
N PHE A 39 21.12 -10.62 38.58
CA PHE A 39 21.92 -11.70 38.01
C PHE A 39 23.40 -11.32 38.04
N ARG A 40 24.14 -12.16 38.75
CA ARG A 40 25.56 -12.06 39.09
C ARG A 40 26.39 -12.36 37.85
N ALA A 41 27.20 -11.40 37.40
CA ALA A 41 28.24 -11.64 36.41
C ALA A 41 29.43 -12.33 37.10
N SER A 42 29.80 -13.54 36.66
CA SER A 42 31.13 -14.10 36.93
C SER A 42 31.98 -13.97 35.67
N ARG A 43 33.06 -13.20 35.79
CA ARG A 43 34.25 -13.30 34.93
C ARG A 43 35.21 -14.26 35.61
N PHE A 44 35.93 -15.09 34.84
CA PHE A 44 37.32 -15.55 35.01
C PHE A 44 37.61 -16.60 33.90
N PRO A 45 38.86 -16.95 33.57
CA PRO A 45 39.80 -16.23 32.70
C PRO A 45 40.18 -17.02 31.43
N LEU A 46 40.82 -16.34 30.48
CA LEU A 46 41.47 -16.92 29.29
C LEU A 46 42.89 -17.43 29.62
N HIS A 47 43.22 -18.69 29.29
CA HIS A 47 44.41 -19.09 28.48
C HIS A 47 44.49 -20.62 28.26
N PRO A 48 45.35 -21.14 27.34
CA PRO A 48 44.91 -22.01 26.23
C PRO A 48 45.38 -23.47 26.36
N THR A 49 44.69 -24.38 25.69
CA THR A 49 45.23 -25.72 25.39
C THR A 49 44.88 -26.15 23.97
N SER A 50 45.93 -26.57 23.26
CA SER A 50 45.92 -27.24 21.97
C SER A 50 45.40 -28.67 22.08
N SER A 51 44.60 -29.14 21.12
CA SER A 51 44.91 -30.37 20.35
C SER A 51 43.82 -30.73 19.32
N SER A 52 44.32 -31.25 18.20
CA SER A 52 43.74 -32.20 17.23
C SER A 52 42.38 -31.91 16.55
N ARG A 53 42.49 -31.49 15.28
CA ARG A 53 41.45 -31.63 14.24
C ARG A 53 41.27 -33.10 13.84
N PRO A 54 40.03 -33.60 13.65
CA PRO A 54 39.78 -34.74 12.79
C PRO A 54 39.52 -34.28 11.35
N THR A 55 40.33 -34.81 10.45
CA THR A 55 40.19 -34.71 8.99
C THR A 55 38.97 -35.53 8.54
N VAL A 56 37.98 -34.89 7.90
CA VAL A 56 36.92 -35.58 7.15
C VAL A 56 37.18 -35.37 5.67
N THR A 57 37.42 -36.48 4.99
CA THR A 57 37.71 -36.63 3.56
C THR A 57 36.52 -36.15 2.73
N VAL A 58 36.74 -35.12 1.91
CA VAL A 58 35.79 -34.67 0.89
C VAL A 58 35.83 -35.66 -0.27
N VAL A 59 34.77 -36.46 -0.40
CA VAL A 59 34.52 -37.24 -1.62
C VAL A 59 33.91 -36.28 -2.64
N LEU A 60 34.70 -35.90 -3.63
CA LEU A 60 34.24 -35.26 -4.87
C LEU A 60 33.25 -36.21 -5.56
N LYS A 61 31.95 -35.92 -5.42
CA LYS A 61 30.93 -36.40 -6.35
C LYS A 61 30.83 -35.37 -7.47
N THR A 62 31.29 -35.79 -8.64
CA THR A 62 31.11 -35.13 -9.94
C THR A 62 29.63 -34.77 -10.12
N GLU A 63 29.35 -33.49 -10.25
CA GLU A 63 28.04 -32.97 -10.63
C GLU A 63 27.73 -33.47 -12.04
N LYS A 64 26.78 -34.41 -12.14
CA LYS A 64 26.11 -34.69 -13.41
C LYS A 64 25.30 -33.46 -13.78
N GLU A 65 25.53 -33.00 -15.01
CA GLU A 65 24.76 -32.01 -15.75
C GLU A 65 23.28 -32.03 -15.36
N LYS A 66 22.85 -31.01 -14.63
CA LYS A 66 21.44 -30.69 -14.51
C LYS A 66 21.03 -30.09 -15.85
N ASN A 67 20.20 -30.85 -16.56
CA ASN A 67 19.42 -30.38 -17.70
C ASN A 67 18.95 -28.93 -17.45
N ALA A 68 19.30 -28.04 -18.37
CA ALA A 68 18.71 -26.72 -18.45
C ALA A 68 17.19 -26.90 -18.58
N VAL A 69 16.48 -26.71 -17.47
CA VAL A 69 15.05 -26.44 -17.51
C VAL A 69 14.96 -25.06 -18.15
N THR A 70 14.70 -25.03 -19.46
CA THR A 70 14.11 -23.86 -20.08
C THR A 70 12.90 -23.49 -19.24
N GLU A 71 12.97 -22.38 -18.50
CA GLU A 71 11.78 -21.74 -17.94
C GLU A 71 10.84 -21.50 -19.13
N GLN A 72 9.79 -22.33 -19.23
CA GLN A 72 8.66 -22.00 -20.07
C GLN A 72 8.10 -20.71 -19.48
N LYS A 73 8.39 -19.58 -20.13
CA LYS A 73 7.70 -18.32 -19.82
C LYS A 73 6.22 -18.58 -20.08
N ASP A 74 5.40 -18.35 -19.06
CA ASP A 74 3.95 -18.36 -19.20
C ASP A 74 3.55 -17.46 -20.39
N PRO A 75 2.49 -17.81 -21.14
CA PRO A 75 2.05 -17.00 -22.26
C PRO A 75 1.74 -15.56 -21.80
N PRO A 76 2.05 -14.54 -22.61
CA PRO A 76 1.78 -13.16 -22.24
C PRO A 76 0.28 -12.93 -22.10
N VAL A 77 -0.13 -12.15 -21.11
CA VAL A 77 -1.52 -11.73 -20.93
C VAL A 77 -1.80 -10.56 -21.85
N ARG A 78 -2.81 -10.69 -22.71
CA ARG A 78 -3.22 -9.70 -23.71
C ARG A 78 -4.46 -8.96 -23.24
N ILE A 79 -4.34 -7.65 -23.05
CA ILE A 79 -5.42 -6.76 -22.61
C ILE A 79 -5.67 -5.73 -23.71
N VAL A 80 -6.94 -5.57 -24.09
CA VAL A 80 -7.37 -4.47 -24.96
C VAL A 80 -8.25 -3.54 -24.15
N ALA A 81 -7.89 -2.26 -24.10
CA ALA A 81 -8.68 -1.22 -23.47
C ALA A 81 -9.28 -0.29 -24.52
N VAL A 82 -10.61 -0.20 -24.55
CA VAL A 82 -11.35 0.74 -25.39
C VAL A 82 -11.88 1.86 -24.50
N VAL A 83 -11.49 3.10 -24.78
CA VAL A 83 -11.90 4.27 -24.01
C VAL A 83 -12.78 5.20 -24.84
N GLY A 84 -13.78 5.83 -24.22
CA GLY A 84 -14.59 6.85 -24.89
C GLY A 84 -13.74 8.03 -25.35
N GLN A 85 -13.82 8.39 -26.62
CA GLN A 85 -13.07 9.51 -27.19
C GLN A 85 -13.38 10.81 -26.45
N GLY A 86 -12.34 11.49 -25.96
CA GLY A 86 -12.49 12.75 -25.23
C GLY A 86 -13.14 12.62 -23.85
N SER A 87 -13.36 11.40 -23.35
CA SER A 87 -13.88 11.17 -22.01
C SER A 87 -12.84 11.49 -20.94
N VAL A 88 -13.33 11.97 -19.79
CA VAL A 88 -12.51 12.36 -18.65
C VAL A 88 -12.79 11.46 -17.45
N SER A 89 -11.74 11.16 -16.69
CA SER A 89 -11.80 10.33 -15.50
C SER A 89 -12.04 11.16 -14.24
N PRO A 90 -12.50 10.54 -13.13
CA PRO A 90 -12.57 11.19 -11.83
C PRO A 90 -11.19 11.53 -11.23
N LEU A 91 -10.10 11.04 -11.83
CA LEU A 91 -8.71 11.32 -11.43
C LEU A 91 -8.31 12.73 -11.88
N LYS A 92 -8.79 13.75 -11.16
CA LYS A 92 -8.54 15.18 -11.43
C LYS A 92 -8.87 15.60 -12.87
N CYS A 93 -9.95 15.05 -13.44
CA CYS A 93 -10.40 15.30 -14.82
C CYS A 93 -9.38 14.91 -15.90
N THR A 94 -8.48 13.97 -15.59
CA THR A 94 -7.49 13.46 -16.57
C THR A 94 -8.20 12.64 -17.65
N PRO A 95 -7.86 12.78 -18.94
CA PRO A 95 -8.44 11.95 -20.00
C PRO A 95 -8.29 10.46 -19.72
N TRP A 96 -9.35 9.67 -19.95
CA TRP A 96 -9.30 8.22 -19.71
C TRP A 96 -8.23 7.51 -20.56
N GLU A 97 -7.95 8.01 -21.76
CA GLU A 97 -6.85 7.54 -22.61
C GLU A 97 -5.50 7.63 -21.89
N GLU A 98 -5.18 8.79 -21.31
CA GLU A 98 -3.93 8.97 -20.57
C GLU A 98 -3.85 8.05 -19.35
N VAL A 99 -4.96 7.93 -18.60
CA VAL A 99 -5.03 7.03 -17.43
C VAL A 99 -4.78 5.59 -17.84
N MET A 100 -5.39 5.11 -18.93
CA MET A 100 -5.23 3.73 -19.39
C MET A 100 -3.84 3.47 -19.97
N MET A 101 -3.25 4.43 -20.70
CA MET A 101 -1.87 4.34 -21.17
C MET A 101 -0.88 4.26 -20.00
N HIS A 102 -1.13 5.03 -18.94
CA HIS A 102 -0.33 4.99 -17.72
C HIS A 102 -0.49 3.66 -16.99
N THR A 103 -1.72 3.16 -16.84
CA THR A 103 -2.01 1.82 -16.30
C THR A 103 -1.27 0.72 -17.07
N ALA A 104 -1.29 0.77 -18.40
CA ALA A 104 -0.58 -0.18 -19.27
C ALA A 104 0.92 -0.22 -18.97
N LYS A 105 1.56 0.96 -18.81
CA LYS A 105 2.98 1.06 -18.43
C LYS A 105 3.23 0.45 -17.04
N ARG A 106 2.33 0.69 -16.07
CA ARG A 106 2.49 0.23 -14.68
C ARG A 106 2.18 -1.26 -14.50
N LEU A 107 1.42 -1.89 -15.39
CA LEU A 107 1.22 -3.34 -15.40
C LEU A 107 2.53 -4.08 -15.70
N LYS A 108 3.38 -3.54 -16.58
CA LYS A 108 4.71 -4.10 -16.90
C LYS A 108 5.69 -4.10 -15.72
N TRP A 109 5.36 -3.41 -14.64
CA TRP A 109 6.13 -3.46 -13.40
C TRP A 109 5.81 -4.69 -12.55
N VAL A 110 4.62 -5.28 -12.75
CA VAL A 110 4.21 -6.52 -12.10
C VAL A 110 4.73 -7.71 -12.91
N ASP A 111 4.50 -7.69 -14.22
CA ASP A 111 4.97 -8.72 -15.14
C ASP A 111 5.20 -8.11 -16.54
N GLU A 112 6.38 -8.34 -17.14
CA GLU A 112 6.68 -7.84 -18.48
C GLU A 112 5.85 -8.52 -19.58
N GLY A 113 5.29 -9.70 -19.29
CA GLY A 113 4.36 -10.42 -20.16
C GLY A 113 2.95 -9.84 -20.18
N TYR A 114 2.62 -8.84 -19.35
CA TYR A 114 1.34 -8.15 -19.41
C TYR A 114 1.39 -7.05 -20.48
N ASP A 115 0.68 -7.27 -21.59
CA ASP A 115 0.61 -6.32 -22.69
C ASP A 115 -0.80 -5.75 -22.81
N MET A 116 -0.89 -4.43 -22.71
CA MET A 116 -2.16 -3.71 -22.75
C MET A 116 -2.11 -2.68 -23.87
N VAL A 117 -3.00 -2.83 -24.85
CA VAL A 117 -3.21 -1.89 -25.94
C VAL A 117 -4.38 -0.97 -25.58
N VAL A 118 -4.21 0.33 -25.76
CA VAL A 118 -5.23 1.34 -25.46
C VAL A 118 -5.68 1.98 -26.77
N VAL A 119 -6.98 1.99 -27.02
CA VAL A 119 -7.60 2.59 -28.21
C VAL A 119 -8.81 3.44 -27.81
N THR A 120 -9.06 4.51 -28.55
CA THR A 120 -10.26 5.33 -28.42
C THR A 120 -11.40 4.78 -29.26
N ASP A 121 -12.65 5.01 -28.84
CA ASP A 121 -13.86 4.47 -29.50
C ASP A 121 -14.23 5.15 -30.84
N ASN A 122 -13.38 6.03 -31.37
CA ASN A 122 -13.51 6.69 -32.67
C ASN A 122 -12.96 5.86 -33.86
N PHE A 123 -12.66 4.57 -33.65
CA PHE A 123 -12.07 3.68 -34.66
C PHE A 123 -12.90 3.54 -35.95
N HIS A 124 -14.21 3.84 -35.90
CA HIS A 124 -15.07 3.91 -37.08
C HIS A 124 -14.80 5.12 -37.98
N GLN A 125 -14.33 6.21 -37.39
CA GLN A 125 -14.04 7.47 -38.08
C GLN A 125 -12.59 7.52 -38.57
N SER A 126 -11.70 6.76 -37.94
CA SER A 126 -10.24 6.89 -38.11
C SER A 126 -9.64 6.09 -39.27
N ASN A 127 -10.46 5.57 -40.20
CA ASN A 127 -10.16 4.69 -41.35
C ASN A 127 -10.44 3.18 -41.11
N TYR A 128 -10.71 2.44 -42.20
CA TYR A 128 -11.04 1.00 -42.16
C TYR A 128 -9.90 0.14 -41.59
N GLN A 129 -8.65 0.58 -41.73
CA GLN A 129 -7.47 -0.15 -41.27
C GLN A 129 -7.42 -0.20 -39.73
N THR A 130 -7.73 0.90 -39.04
CA THR A 130 -7.77 0.94 -37.56
C THR A 130 -8.77 -0.05 -36.98
N ALA A 131 -9.97 -0.15 -37.57
CA ALA A 131 -10.98 -1.12 -37.13
C ALA A 131 -10.53 -2.57 -37.37
N MET A 132 -9.87 -2.84 -38.50
CA MET A 132 -9.29 -4.16 -38.79
C MET A 132 -8.17 -4.53 -37.83
N ASP A 133 -7.32 -3.58 -37.45
CA ASP A 133 -6.22 -3.83 -36.52
C ASP A 133 -6.74 -4.05 -35.09
N LEU A 134 -7.75 -3.27 -34.65
CA LEU A 134 -8.44 -3.54 -33.39
C LEU A 134 -9.09 -4.93 -33.37
N GLN A 135 -9.71 -5.34 -34.47
CA GLN A 135 -10.31 -6.68 -34.56
C GLN A 135 -9.26 -7.80 -34.41
N LYS A 136 -8.04 -7.61 -34.95
CA LYS A 136 -6.93 -8.56 -34.74
C LYS A 136 -6.51 -8.61 -33.27
N GLU A 137 -6.38 -7.45 -32.62
CA GLU A 137 -6.04 -7.41 -31.18
C GLU A 137 -7.10 -8.10 -30.32
N LEU A 138 -8.39 -7.84 -30.60
CA LEU A 138 -9.51 -8.48 -29.90
C LEU A 138 -9.56 -10.00 -30.10
N ALA A 139 -9.14 -10.51 -31.26
CA ALA A 139 -9.12 -11.95 -31.54
C ALA A 139 -8.13 -12.73 -30.65
N CYS A 140 -7.13 -12.05 -30.09
CA CYS A 140 -6.12 -12.62 -29.22
C CYS A 140 -6.19 -12.08 -27.78
N ALA A 141 -7.23 -11.32 -27.42
CA ALA A 141 -7.35 -10.69 -26.12
C ALA A 141 -7.85 -11.67 -25.05
N ASP A 142 -7.19 -11.68 -23.89
CA ASP A 142 -7.67 -12.37 -22.69
C ASP A 142 -8.66 -11.52 -21.91
N ILE A 143 -8.46 -10.20 -21.94
CA ILE A 143 -9.30 -9.19 -21.28
C ILE A 143 -9.64 -8.07 -22.25
N LEU A 144 -10.93 -7.74 -22.34
CA LEU A 144 -11.43 -6.48 -22.90
C LEU A 144 -11.90 -5.58 -21.76
N LEU A 145 -11.23 -4.44 -21.59
CA LEU A 145 -11.62 -3.37 -20.69
C LEU A 145 -12.30 -2.26 -21.51
N VAL A 146 -13.54 -1.91 -21.19
CA VAL A 146 -14.27 -0.82 -21.84
C VAL A 146 -14.55 0.28 -20.81
N VAL A 147 -14.16 1.52 -21.10
CA VAL A 147 -14.30 2.63 -20.16
C VAL A 147 -14.90 3.84 -20.84
N ALA A 148 -15.96 4.41 -20.25
CA ALA A 148 -16.62 5.63 -20.73
C ALA A 148 -17.12 5.60 -22.20
N VAL A 149 -17.39 4.41 -22.74
CA VAL A 149 -17.91 4.27 -24.12
C VAL A 149 -19.43 4.39 -24.13
N THR A 150 -19.93 5.45 -24.76
CA THR A 150 -21.37 5.75 -24.83
C THR A 150 -21.88 5.96 -26.27
N ASN A 151 -20.96 6.02 -27.24
CA ASN A 151 -21.32 6.12 -28.64
C ASN A 151 -22.00 4.82 -29.12
N GLN A 152 -23.21 4.92 -29.66
CA GLN A 152 -24.03 3.76 -30.01
C GLN A 152 -23.43 2.89 -31.13
N ASP A 153 -22.72 3.50 -32.10
CA ASP A 153 -22.06 2.74 -33.16
C ASP A 153 -20.91 1.91 -32.58
N SER A 154 -20.10 2.53 -31.71
CA SER A 154 -19.01 1.86 -31.01
C SER A 154 -19.53 0.76 -30.08
N VAL A 155 -20.61 1.00 -29.33
CA VAL A 155 -21.28 -0.01 -28.48
C VAL A 155 -21.69 -1.23 -29.31
N LYS A 156 -22.36 -1.01 -30.45
CA LYS A 156 -22.80 -2.09 -31.34
C LYS A 156 -21.63 -2.87 -31.92
N TRP A 157 -20.57 -2.17 -32.33
CA TRP A 157 -19.39 -2.81 -32.89
C TRP A 157 -18.64 -3.62 -31.85
N ILE A 158 -18.43 -3.09 -30.65
CA ILE A 158 -17.79 -3.81 -29.54
C ILE A 158 -18.61 -5.07 -29.21
N GLY A 159 -19.93 -4.94 -29.08
CA GLY A 159 -20.83 -6.09 -28.85
C GLY A 159 -20.69 -7.18 -29.91
N THR A 160 -20.50 -6.81 -31.18
CA THR A 160 -20.34 -7.75 -32.29
C THR A 160 -18.97 -8.43 -32.31
N ASN A 161 -17.91 -7.74 -31.86
CA ASN A 161 -16.51 -8.21 -31.99
C ASN A 161 -15.90 -8.76 -30.69
N SER A 162 -16.60 -8.68 -29.55
CA SER A 162 -16.10 -9.15 -28.24
C SER A 162 -16.59 -10.54 -27.83
N GLY A 163 -17.37 -11.22 -28.67
CA GLY A 163 -18.05 -12.48 -28.32
C GLY A 163 -17.12 -13.58 -27.81
N ASN A 164 -15.92 -13.70 -28.39
CA ASN A 164 -14.95 -14.74 -28.06
C ASN A 164 -14.05 -14.43 -26.86
N ILE A 165 -14.03 -13.19 -26.37
CA ILE A 165 -13.12 -12.75 -25.31
C ILE A 165 -13.68 -13.21 -23.96
N PRO A 166 -13.02 -14.08 -23.18
CA PRO A 166 -13.62 -14.67 -21.98
C PRO A 166 -13.89 -13.66 -20.85
N ASN A 167 -13.08 -12.59 -20.77
CA ASN A 167 -13.19 -11.56 -19.73
C ASN A 167 -13.46 -10.20 -20.38
N VAL A 168 -14.67 -9.69 -20.22
CA VAL A 168 -15.10 -8.36 -20.69
C VAL A 168 -15.58 -7.58 -19.48
N ILE A 169 -15.00 -6.42 -19.22
CA ILE A 169 -15.42 -5.55 -18.13
C ILE A 169 -15.61 -4.13 -18.61
N CYS A 170 -16.76 -3.55 -18.26
CA CYS A 170 -17.22 -2.27 -18.72
C CYS A 170 -17.45 -1.37 -17.50
N PHE A 171 -16.82 -0.21 -17.51
CA PHE A 171 -16.98 0.82 -16.49
C PHE A 171 -17.45 2.12 -17.14
N GLU A 172 -18.36 2.84 -16.48
CA GLU A 172 -18.87 4.15 -16.94
C GLU A 172 -19.37 4.15 -18.39
N SER A 173 -19.72 2.98 -18.93
CA SER A 173 -20.07 2.78 -20.34
C SER A 173 -21.56 2.49 -20.51
N ASP A 174 -22.03 2.48 -21.76
CA ASP A 174 -23.42 2.21 -22.08
C ASP A 174 -23.91 0.86 -21.50
N PRO A 175 -25.11 0.80 -20.89
CA PRO A 175 -25.67 -0.43 -20.31
C PRO A 175 -25.87 -1.59 -21.32
N GLY A 176 -25.87 -1.30 -22.62
CA GLY A 176 -25.89 -2.30 -23.68
C GLY A 176 -24.61 -3.15 -23.75
N LEU A 177 -23.51 -2.70 -23.14
CA LEU A 177 -22.29 -3.49 -22.98
C LEU A 177 -22.35 -4.32 -21.70
N VAL A 178 -22.25 -5.64 -21.85
CA VAL A 178 -22.46 -6.58 -20.74
C VAL A 178 -21.13 -7.16 -20.26
N ASN A 179 -20.91 -7.12 -18.96
CA ASN A 179 -19.74 -7.73 -18.33
C ASN A 179 -19.75 -9.26 -18.50
N LYS A 180 -18.58 -9.86 -18.68
CA LYS A 180 -18.36 -11.30 -18.80
C LYS A 180 -17.07 -11.64 -18.06
N LEU A 181 -17.09 -12.66 -17.20
CA LEU A 181 -15.90 -13.12 -16.48
C LEU A 181 -15.83 -14.64 -16.56
N GLY A 182 -14.67 -15.18 -16.91
CA GLY A 182 -14.49 -16.62 -17.14
C GLY A 182 -15.49 -17.18 -18.17
N GLY A 183 -15.86 -16.40 -19.18
CA GLY A 183 -16.84 -16.77 -20.21
C GLY A 183 -18.32 -16.67 -19.77
N SER A 184 -18.62 -16.31 -18.53
CA SER A 184 -19.97 -16.20 -18.00
C SER A 184 -20.42 -14.75 -17.86
N TYR A 185 -21.60 -14.41 -18.37
CA TYR A 185 -22.16 -13.05 -18.27
C TYR A 185 -22.42 -12.63 -16.82
N VAL A 186 -22.05 -11.40 -16.48
CA VAL A 186 -22.25 -10.75 -15.19
C VAL A 186 -23.26 -9.63 -15.35
N HIS A 187 -24.48 -9.88 -14.87
CA HIS A 187 -25.50 -8.83 -14.77
C HIS A 187 -25.20 -7.98 -13.54
N SER A 188 -24.96 -6.69 -13.80
CA SER A 188 -25.09 -5.63 -12.81
C SER A 188 -26.54 -5.13 -12.93
N GLU A 189 -27.41 -5.41 -11.96
CA GLU A 189 -28.76 -4.83 -12.00
C GLU A 189 -28.67 -3.31 -11.78
N MET A 190 -29.22 -2.56 -12.72
CA MET A 190 -29.21 -1.10 -12.77
C MET A 190 -30.34 -0.53 -11.90
N LYS A 191 -30.01 0.24 -10.85
CA LYS A 191 -30.85 1.33 -10.34
C LYS A 191 -29.98 2.58 -10.17
N GLY A 192 -30.52 3.71 -10.66
CA GLY A 192 -29.82 4.96 -10.95
C GLY A 192 -28.96 5.56 -9.82
N SER A 193 -28.02 6.41 -10.23
CA SER A 193 -26.98 7.09 -9.43
C SER A 193 -27.43 7.47 -8.01
N ILE A 194 -26.70 7.17 -6.94
CA ILE A 194 -25.24 7.26 -6.71
C ILE A 194 -24.78 5.92 -6.12
N PHE A 195 -24.40 4.97 -7.00
CA PHE A 195 -24.13 3.54 -6.74
C PHE A 195 -24.79 2.97 -5.47
N ASP A 196 -26.13 2.92 -5.52
CA ASP A 196 -26.99 2.46 -4.44
C ASP A 196 -26.88 0.94 -4.22
N LYS A 197 -26.22 0.58 -3.11
CA LYS A 197 -26.60 -0.48 -2.16
C LYS A 197 -27.12 -1.82 -2.73
N VAL A 198 -26.19 -2.77 -2.80
CA VAL A 198 -26.30 -4.19 -2.36
C VAL A 198 -27.61 -4.94 -2.65
N VAL A 199 -27.50 -5.82 -3.67
CA VAL A 199 -28.09 -7.17 -3.84
C VAL A 199 -29.55 -7.32 -4.31
N GLY A 200 -29.67 -7.71 -5.60
CA GLY A 200 -30.69 -8.60 -6.14
C GLY A 200 -30.03 -9.54 -7.16
N ILE A 201 -29.83 -10.82 -6.80
CA ILE A 201 -29.15 -11.82 -7.65
C ILE A 201 -30.22 -12.74 -8.24
N SER A 202 -30.60 -12.54 -9.50
CA SER A 202 -31.45 -13.50 -10.22
C SER A 202 -30.63 -14.69 -10.74
N GLN A 203 -31.24 -15.87 -10.63
CA GLN A 203 -30.68 -17.21 -10.77
C GLN A 203 -29.99 -17.50 -12.12
N LEU A 204 -28.66 -17.56 -12.11
CA LEU A 204 -27.90 -18.59 -12.82
C LEU A 204 -26.78 -19.03 -11.88
N LYS A 205 -26.57 -20.33 -11.69
CA LYS A 205 -25.59 -20.92 -10.76
C LYS A 205 -24.18 -20.36 -10.98
N LYS A 206 -23.84 -19.25 -10.32
CA LYS A 206 -22.48 -18.72 -10.26
C LYS A 206 -21.80 -19.21 -9.01
N THR A 207 -20.54 -19.62 -9.16
CA THR A 207 -19.67 -19.99 -8.04
C THR A 207 -19.47 -18.78 -7.12
N ASP A 208 -19.33 -19.02 -5.82
CA ASP A 208 -19.09 -17.96 -4.83
C ASP A 208 -17.83 -17.13 -5.15
N GLU A 209 -16.84 -17.75 -5.80
CA GLU A 209 -15.60 -17.10 -6.26
C GLU A 209 -15.85 -15.99 -7.28
N THR A 210 -16.77 -16.19 -8.24
CA THR A 210 -17.10 -15.13 -9.23
C THR A 210 -17.76 -13.93 -8.56
N LYS A 211 -18.55 -14.14 -7.50
CA LYS A 211 -19.17 -13.04 -6.74
C LYS A 211 -18.12 -12.24 -5.98
N GLU A 212 -17.17 -12.92 -5.34
CA GLU A 212 -16.07 -12.28 -4.60
C GLU A 212 -15.18 -11.43 -5.52
N VAL A 213 -14.88 -11.93 -6.73
CA VAL A 213 -14.13 -11.17 -7.74
C VAL A 213 -14.89 -9.92 -8.18
N VAL A 214 -16.17 -10.04 -8.54
CA VAL A 214 -17.00 -8.90 -8.96
C VAL A 214 -17.10 -7.85 -7.85
N GLN A 215 -17.31 -8.28 -6.61
CA GLN A 215 -17.37 -7.38 -5.47
C GLN A 215 -16.03 -6.65 -5.27
N THR A 216 -14.92 -7.38 -5.27
CA THR A 216 -13.57 -6.81 -5.09
C THR A 216 -13.26 -5.77 -6.18
N VAL A 217 -13.57 -6.10 -7.43
CA VAL A 217 -13.32 -5.21 -8.58
C VAL A 217 -14.22 -3.97 -8.53
N SER A 218 -15.48 -4.11 -8.14
CA SER A 218 -16.40 -2.97 -7.97
C SER A 218 -15.94 -2.04 -6.86
N GLU A 219 -15.64 -2.59 -5.67
CA GLU A 219 -15.21 -1.81 -4.51
C GLU A 219 -13.89 -1.07 -4.78
N ALA A 220 -12.96 -1.69 -5.52
CA ALA A 220 -11.72 -1.05 -5.94
C ALA A 220 -11.98 0.07 -6.96
N TRP A 221 -12.78 -0.18 -8.00
CA TRP A 221 -13.13 0.84 -9.00
C TRP A 221 -13.77 2.08 -8.37
N ASP A 222 -14.68 1.88 -7.41
CA ASP A 222 -15.41 2.96 -6.73
C ASP A 222 -14.51 3.88 -5.88
N ARG A 223 -13.27 3.45 -5.58
CA ARG A 223 -12.27 4.31 -4.91
C ARG A 223 -11.60 5.31 -5.84
N CYS A 224 -11.89 5.27 -7.14
CA CYS A 224 -11.51 6.27 -8.13
C CYS A 224 -10.01 6.59 -8.13
N ASN A 225 -9.16 5.57 -8.24
CA ASN A 225 -7.72 5.78 -8.31
C ASN A 225 -6.92 4.81 -9.18
N SER A 226 -5.71 5.22 -9.56
CA SER A 226 -4.87 4.48 -10.51
C SER A 226 -4.37 3.14 -9.99
N ASP A 227 -4.04 3.04 -8.70
CA ASP A 227 -3.60 1.78 -8.12
C ASP A 227 -4.73 0.76 -8.11
N ASP A 228 -5.95 1.20 -7.83
CA ASP A 228 -7.14 0.34 -7.85
C ASP A 228 -7.58 -0.05 -9.26
N ILE A 229 -7.47 0.86 -10.26
CA ILE A 229 -7.70 0.50 -11.67
C ILE A 229 -6.77 -0.65 -12.09
N ARG A 230 -5.48 -0.54 -11.74
CA ARG A 230 -4.51 -1.61 -11.99
C ARG A 230 -4.86 -2.87 -11.20
N PHE A 231 -5.22 -2.73 -9.92
CA PHE A 231 -5.60 -3.84 -9.06
C PHE A 231 -6.81 -4.61 -9.60
N CYS A 232 -7.83 -3.94 -10.16
CA CYS A 232 -8.96 -4.58 -10.82
C CYS A 232 -8.51 -5.56 -11.92
N LEU A 233 -7.57 -5.13 -12.77
CA LEU A 233 -7.01 -5.99 -13.81
C LEU A 233 -6.24 -7.17 -13.23
N LEU A 234 -5.38 -6.92 -12.22
CA LEU A 234 -4.62 -8.00 -11.57
C LEU A 234 -5.52 -9.04 -10.90
N VAL A 235 -6.63 -8.62 -10.28
CA VAL A 235 -7.63 -9.54 -9.68
C VAL A 235 -8.26 -10.42 -10.75
N ILE A 236 -8.62 -9.87 -11.91
CA ILE A 236 -9.19 -10.63 -13.03
C ILE A 236 -8.15 -11.62 -13.59
N ILE A 237 -6.91 -11.17 -13.81
CA ILE A 237 -5.80 -12.03 -14.27
C ILE A 237 -5.62 -13.20 -13.32
N ASN A 238 -5.52 -12.93 -12.01
CA ASN A 238 -5.32 -13.94 -10.98
C ASN A 238 -6.47 -14.96 -10.91
N ALA A 239 -7.70 -14.50 -11.12
CA ALA A 239 -8.89 -15.34 -11.00
C ALA A 239 -9.13 -16.22 -12.23
N TYR A 240 -8.84 -15.72 -13.44
CA TYR A 240 -9.32 -16.35 -14.68
C TYR A 240 -8.26 -16.69 -15.71
N ILE A 241 -7.02 -16.20 -15.56
CA ILE A 241 -5.98 -16.37 -16.58
C ILE A 241 -4.78 -17.11 -15.98
N GLN A 242 -4.07 -16.48 -15.05
CA GLN A 242 -2.89 -17.07 -14.41
C GLN A 242 -2.63 -16.46 -13.04
N PRO A 243 -2.04 -17.22 -12.08
CA PRO A 243 -1.73 -16.70 -10.76
C PRO A 243 -0.85 -15.46 -10.80
N VAL A 244 -1.24 -14.40 -10.07
CA VAL A 244 -0.44 -13.18 -9.95
C VAL A 244 0.36 -13.26 -8.65
N PRO A 245 1.72 -13.30 -8.69
CA PRO A 245 2.53 -13.50 -7.49
C PRO A 245 2.27 -12.50 -6.37
N THR A 246 1.98 -11.24 -6.71
CA THR A 246 1.68 -10.17 -5.75
C THR A 246 0.28 -10.27 -5.12
N LEU A 247 -0.59 -11.15 -5.66
CA LEU A 247 -1.94 -11.40 -5.16
C LEU A 247 -2.09 -12.80 -4.55
N LYS A 248 -0.99 -13.50 -4.23
CA LYS A 248 -1.05 -14.81 -3.56
C LYS A 248 -1.94 -14.70 -2.32
N ASN A 249 -3.10 -15.36 -2.40
CA ASN A 249 -4.26 -15.13 -1.55
C ASN A 249 -3.92 -15.06 -0.05
N LEU A 250 -4.37 -13.99 0.58
CA LEU A 250 -4.70 -13.96 2.00
C LEU A 250 -6.07 -14.63 2.20
N ARG A 251 -6.31 -15.13 3.41
CA ARG A 251 -7.33 -16.11 3.86
C ARG A 251 -6.86 -17.55 3.81
N SER A 252 -6.69 -18.07 5.01
CA SER A 252 -6.45 -19.47 5.36
C SER A 252 -7.34 -20.42 4.57
N LYS A 253 -6.79 -21.06 3.54
CA LYS A 253 -7.47 -22.16 2.85
C LYS A 253 -7.04 -23.48 3.49
N GLY A 254 -7.41 -23.73 4.76
CA GLY A 254 -7.25 -25.07 5.32
C GLY A 254 -7.30 -25.23 6.84
N PHE A 255 -7.56 -26.47 7.25
CA PHE A 255 -7.43 -26.94 8.64
C PHE A 255 -6.00 -26.75 9.20
N SER A 256 -4.98 -26.76 8.34
CA SER A 256 -3.57 -26.56 8.70
C SER A 256 -3.31 -25.19 9.33
N THR A 257 -3.85 -24.12 8.74
CA THR A 257 -3.73 -22.76 9.25
C THR A 257 -4.43 -22.59 10.59
N LEU A 258 -5.68 -23.07 10.72
CA LEU A 258 -6.41 -23.02 11.99
C LEU A 258 -5.69 -23.81 13.08
N ASN A 259 -5.16 -24.99 12.75
CA ASN A 259 -4.37 -25.79 13.68
C ASN A 259 -3.09 -25.06 14.12
N CYS A 260 -2.38 -24.40 13.20
CA CYS A 260 -1.22 -23.56 13.55
C CYS A 260 -1.60 -22.45 14.53
N MET A 261 -2.67 -21.71 14.23
CA MET A 261 -3.15 -20.60 15.05
C MET A 261 -3.53 -21.06 16.46
N VAL A 262 -4.38 -22.09 16.56
CA VAL A 262 -4.85 -22.60 17.86
C VAL A 262 -3.69 -23.18 18.69
N LYS A 263 -2.80 -23.95 18.05
CA LYS A 263 -1.66 -24.60 18.74
C LYS A 263 -0.63 -23.60 19.26
N ASN A 264 -0.29 -22.58 18.47
CA ASN A 264 0.83 -21.69 18.77
C ASN A 264 0.41 -20.33 19.36
N CYS A 265 -0.83 -19.90 19.14
CA CYS A 265 -1.31 -18.54 19.45
C CYS A 265 -2.62 -18.50 20.23
N GLY A 266 -3.08 -19.63 20.80
CA GLY A 266 -4.33 -19.72 21.55
C GLY A 266 -4.58 -18.59 22.55
N PRO A 267 -3.61 -18.24 23.43
CA PRO A 267 -3.77 -17.13 24.37
C PRO A 267 -4.00 -15.78 23.69
N GLN A 268 -3.23 -15.45 22.65
CA GLN A 268 -3.37 -14.18 21.92
C GLN A 268 -4.68 -14.10 21.15
N ILE A 269 -5.17 -15.24 20.63
CA ILE A 269 -6.48 -15.35 19.99
C ILE A 269 -7.58 -15.05 21.02
N LEU A 270 -7.54 -15.70 22.19
CA LEU A 270 -8.53 -15.48 23.24
C LEU A 270 -8.54 -14.03 23.72
N ASP A 271 -7.36 -13.47 23.99
CA ASP A 271 -7.19 -12.07 24.39
C ASP A 271 -7.76 -11.10 23.35
N CYS A 272 -7.51 -11.34 22.06
CA CYS A 272 -8.07 -10.55 20.98
C CYS A 272 -9.61 -10.67 20.92
N LEU A 273 -10.16 -11.87 21.07
CA LEU A 273 -11.61 -12.07 21.06
C LEU A 273 -12.29 -11.42 22.27
N MET A 274 -11.58 -11.22 23.38
CA MET A 274 -12.10 -10.49 24.55
C MET A 274 -11.93 -8.97 24.44
N ASP A 275 -11.04 -8.50 23.57
CA ASP A 275 -10.84 -7.06 23.29
C ASP A 275 -11.87 -6.54 22.25
N PRO A 276 -12.69 -5.54 22.58
CA PRO A 276 -13.68 -5.00 21.64
C PRO A 276 -13.08 -4.48 20.34
N ASN A 277 -11.96 -3.77 20.40
CA ASN A 277 -11.31 -3.20 19.22
C ASN A 277 -10.71 -4.29 18.34
N CYS A 278 -10.02 -5.27 18.93
CA CYS A 278 -9.49 -6.40 18.17
C CYS A 278 -10.61 -7.20 17.48
N ARG A 279 -11.75 -7.45 18.14
CA ARG A 279 -12.92 -8.07 17.49
C ARG A 279 -13.44 -7.24 16.32
N LYS A 280 -13.61 -5.93 16.49
CA LYS A 280 -14.04 -5.02 15.41
C LYS A 280 -13.06 -5.05 14.24
N ALA A 281 -11.75 -5.05 14.52
CA ALA A 281 -10.70 -5.18 13.52
C ALA A 281 -10.84 -6.50 12.74
N LEU A 282 -10.94 -7.65 13.42
CA LEU A 282 -11.10 -8.96 12.77
C LEU A 282 -12.39 -9.04 11.94
N GLN A 283 -13.51 -8.51 12.46
CA GLN A 283 -14.78 -8.46 11.73
C GLN A 283 -14.70 -7.57 10.50
N CYS A 284 -13.98 -6.45 10.57
CA CYS A 284 -13.75 -5.55 9.45
C CYS A 284 -12.87 -6.21 8.39
N LEU A 285 -11.73 -6.80 8.80
CA LEU A 285 -10.81 -7.52 7.90
C LEU A 285 -11.48 -8.70 7.19
N ASN A 286 -12.39 -9.42 7.86
CA ASN A 286 -13.17 -10.50 7.25
C ASN A 286 -14.17 -10.03 6.18
N LYS A 287 -14.44 -8.72 6.09
CA LYS A 287 -15.27 -8.13 5.02
C LYS A 287 -14.41 -7.60 3.87
N CYS A 288 -13.16 -7.25 4.12
CA CYS A 288 -12.23 -6.82 3.08
C CYS A 288 -11.83 -7.98 2.17
N SER A 289 -11.66 -7.70 0.88
CA SER A 289 -10.88 -8.57 0.02
C SER A 289 -9.48 -8.75 0.61
N PRO A 290 -8.93 -9.97 0.66
CA PRO A 290 -7.66 -10.20 1.37
C PRO A 290 -6.48 -9.49 0.72
N VAL A 291 -6.57 -9.25 -0.57
CA VAL A 291 -5.56 -8.55 -1.37
C VAL A 291 -5.79 -7.03 -1.45
N ASP A 292 -6.88 -6.52 -0.85
CA ASP A 292 -7.19 -5.10 -0.82
C ASP A 292 -6.50 -4.38 0.34
N GLN A 293 -5.31 -3.82 0.06
CA GLN A 293 -4.50 -3.13 1.06
C GLN A 293 -5.19 -1.93 1.71
N VAL A 294 -5.97 -1.16 0.93
CA VAL A 294 -6.65 0.04 1.43
C VAL A 294 -7.69 -0.34 2.46
N CYS A 295 -8.54 -1.34 2.16
CA CYS A 295 -9.54 -1.81 3.12
C CYS A 295 -8.87 -2.40 4.37
N ASN A 296 -7.88 -3.28 4.18
CA ASN A 296 -7.22 -3.96 5.29
C ASN A 296 -6.52 -2.96 6.24
N TYR A 297 -5.71 -2.04 5.70
CA TYR A 297 -4.99 -1.07 6.53
C TYR A 297 -5.94 -0.11 7.22
N ARG A 298 -7.02 0.33 6.57
CA ARG A 298 -8.05 1.18 7.19
C ARG A 298 -8.76 0.48 8.36
N CYS A 299 -9.07 -0.82 8.25
CA CYS A 299 -9.61 -1.60 9.36
C CYS A 299 -8.63 -1.63 10.55
N ILE A 300 -7.36 -1.93 10.29
CA ILE A 300 -6.32 -2.00 11.33
C ILE A 300 -6.17 -0.63 12.00
N ALA A 301 -5.91 0.42 11.23
CA ALA A 301 -5.68 1.78 11.71
C ALA A 301 -6.87 2.36 12.51
N SER A 302 -8.10 1.94 12.17
CA SER A 302 -9.31 2.35 12.90
C SER A 302 -9.44 1.70 14.27
N PHE A 303 -8.95 0.48 14.43
CA PHE A 303 -9.22 -0.38 15.58
C PHE A 303 -7.96 -0.89 16.28
N GLU A 304 -6.82 -0.22 16.11
CA GLU A 304 -5.56 -0.67 16.71
C GLU A 304 -5.68 -0.81 18.23
N SER A 305 -5.18 -1.93 18.73
CA SER A 305 -5.05 -2.20 20.15
C SER A 305 -3.82 -3.06 20.41
N PRO A 306 -3.26 -3.04 21.64
CA PRO A 306 -2.17 -3.93 22.00
C PRO A 306 -2.51 -5.43 21.83
N LYS A 307 -3.81 -5.78 21.93
CA LYS A 307 -4.28 -7.16 21.73
C LYS A 307 -4.28 -7.55 20.26
N LEU A 308 -4.67 -6.64 19.37
CA LEU A 308 -4.55 -6.83 17.91
C LEU A 308 -3.09 -6.96 17.47
N GLU A 309 -2.21 -6.13 18.01
CA GLU A 309 -0.77 -6.21 17.75
C GLU A 309 -0.20 -7.57 18.19
N ALA A 310 -0.51 -8.01 19.42
CA ALA A 310 -0.03 -9.28 19.95
C ALA A 310 -0.57 -10.49 19.16
N PHE A 311 -1.85 -10.44 18.76
CA PHE A 311 -2.46 -11.44 17.87
C PHE A 311 -1.72 -11.54 16.53
N SER A 312 -1.56 -10.41 15.85
CA SER A 312 -0.93 -10.35 14.53
C SER A 312 0.54 -10.76 14.60
N LEU A 313 1.26 -10.32 15.64
CA LEU A 313 2.63 -10.72 15.92
C LEU A 313 2.78 -12.23 16.08
N CYS A 314 1.84 -12.88 16.78
CA CYS A 314 1.91 -14.32 16.96
C CYS A 314 1.59 -15.08 15.66
N VAL A 315 0.46 -14.74 15.03
CA VAL A 315 -0.10 -15.49 13.90
C VAL A 315 0.72 -15.28 12.63
N LEU A 316 1.07 -14.04 12.31
CA LEU A 316 1.75 -13.67 11.07
C LEU A 316 3.26 -13.71 11.26
N GLN A 317 3.77 -12.99 12.24
CA GLN A 317 5.20 -12.70 12.30
C GLN A 317 6.06 -13.77 12.96
N LYS A 318 5.56 -14.41 14.03
CA LYS A 318 6.32 -15.45 14.76
C LYS A 318 6.13 -16.84 14.18
N ASN A 319 4.90 -17.18 13.79
CA ASN A 319 4.57 -18.53 13.34
C ASN A 319 4.24 -18.62 11.85
N ASN A 320 4.04 -17.48 11.17
CA ASN A 320 3.60 -17.40 9.77
C ASN A 320 2.53 -18.44 9.41
N CYS A 321 1.46 -18.52 10.22
CA CYS A 321 0.43 -19.55 10.06
C CYS A 321 -0.33 -19.45 8.73
N LEU A 322 -0.23 -18.32 8.04
CA LEU A 322 -0.79 -18.10 6.70
C LEU A 322 0.17 -18.48 5.56
N ASP A 323 1.42 -18.83 5.89
CA ASP A 323 2.50 -19.16 4.94
C ASP A 323 2.68 -18.11 3.84
N LEU A 324 2.77 -16.84 4.26
CA LEU A 324 2.88 -15.70 3.35
C LEU A 324 4.32 -15.24 3.23
N ASP A 325 4.69 -14.84 2.02
CA ASP A 325 5.95 -14.15 1.74
C ASP A 325 5.79 -13.20 0.56
N ALA A 326 5.79 -11.91 0.87
CA ALA A 326 5.89 -10.82 -0.10
C ALA A 326 7.34 -10.33 -0.23
N LYS A 327 7.71 -9.85 -1.43
CA LYS A 327 9.02 -9.24 -1.69
C LYS A 327 8.87 -7.75 -1.91
N ILE A 328 9.87 -6.97 -1.49
CA ILE A 328 9.92 -5.54 -1.84
C ILE A 328 9.98 -5.45 -3.37
N PRO A 329 9.09 -4.69 -4.04
CA PRO A 329 9.11 -4.55 -5.48
C PRO A 329 10.41 -3.86 -5.94
N GLU A 330 10.97 -4.34 -7.05
CA GLU A 330 12.18 -3.76 -7.66
C GLU A 330 11.86 -2.66 -8.69
N LYS A 331 10.61 -2.63 -9.18
CA LYS A 331 10.11 -1.66 -10.15
C LYS A 331 9.08 -0.72 -9.51
N PRO A 332 9.04 0.56 -9.92
CA PRO A 332 9.95 1.18 -10.87
C PRO A 332 11.34 1.44 -10.27
N TYR A 333 12.38 1.39 -11.09
CA TYR A 333 13.72 1.79 -10.63
C TYR A 333 13.80 3.32 -10.56
N VAL A 334 13.86 3.86 -9.34
CA VAL A 334 13.94 5.31 -9.09
C VAL A 334 15.36 5.68 -8.73
N GLN A 335 15.96 6.58 -9.51
CA GLN A 335 17.31 7.07 -9.25
C GLN A 335 17.30 8.13 -8.13
N PRO A 336 18.25 8.07 -7.17
CA PRO A 336 18.38 9.12 -6.17
C PRO A 336 18.87 10.42 -6.79
N MET A 337 18.56 11.54 -6.12
CA MET A 337 19.21 12.82 -6.36
C MET A 337 20.73 12.69 -6.21
N LEU A 338 21.48 13.20 -7.18
CA LEU A 338 22.95 13.06 -7.21
C LEU A 338 23.69 14.27 -6.64
N LYS A 339 23.09 15.47 -6.70
CA LYS A 339 23.71 16.71 -6.26
C LYS A 339 22.72 17.56 -5.49
N PHE A 340 23.20 18.30 -4.50
CA PHE A 340 22.44 19.32 -3.79
C PHE A 340 23.26 20.61 -3.71
N ARG A 341 22.69 21.74 -4.16
CA ARG A 341 23.39 23.05 -4.26
C ARG A 341 24.74 22.93 -4.98
N GLY A 342 24.75 22.25 -6.12
CA GLY A 342 25.93 22.04 -6.97
C GLY A 342 26.97 21.02 -6.47
N LYS A 343 26.86 20.51 -5.24
CA LYS A 343 27.80 19.54 -4.66
C LYS A 343 27.27 18.11 -4.76
N ASP A 344 28.16 17.13 -4.93
CA ASP A 344 27.78 15.72 -4.94
C ASP A 344 27.17 15.31 -3.59
N LEU A 345 26.09 14.53 -3.65
CA LEU A 345 25.37 14.07 -2.47
C LEU A 345 26.20 12.99 -1.74
N CYS A 346 26.48 13.19 -0.46
CA CYS A 346 27.01 12.16 0.43
C CYS A 346 25.94 11.71 1.45
N HIS A 347 26.24 10.67 2.24
CA HIS A 347 25.27 10.14 3.18
C HIS A 347 24.87 11.12 4.29
N GLU A 348 25.82 11.92 4.78
CA GLU A 348 25.59 12.94 5.79
C GLU A 348 24.62 14.01 5.27
N THR A 349 24.87 14.52 4.06
CA THR A 349 23.97 15.47 3.39
C THR A 349 22.60 14.85 3.14
N ALA A 350 22.53 13.62 2.65
CA ALA A 350 21.26 12.93 2.39
C ALA A 350 20.41 12.75 3.66
N GLU A 351 21.03 12.43 4.79
CA GLU A 351 20.34 12.41 6.08
C GLU A 351 19.88 13.80 6.49
N ASP A 352 20.69 14.84 6.30
CA ASP A 352 20.29 16.23 6.62
C ASP A 352 19.12 16.71 5.75
N LEU A 353 19.03 16.26 4.49
CA LEU A 353 17.87 16.52 3.63
C LEU A 353 16.58 15.91 4.22
N PHE A 354 16.66 14.72 4.82
CA PHE A 354 15.54 14.16 5.57
C PHE A 354 15.25 14.91 6.86
N VAL A 355 16.28 15.28 7.64
CA VAL A 355 16.11 16.08 8.87
C VAL A 355 15.41 17.40 8.57
N GLY A 356 15.72 18.05 7.43
CA GLY A 356 14.98 19.17 6.90
C GLY A 356 14.83 20.32 7.89
N TRP A 357 13.59 20.66 8.24
CA TRP A 357 13.28 21.80 9.11
C TRP A 357 13.34 21.49 10.61
N MET A 358 13.64 20.25 10.99
CA MET A 358 13.68 19.83 12.39
C MET A 358 14.69 20.68 13.18
N GLY A 359 14.27 21.18 14.35
CA GLY A 359 15.06 22.08 15.20
C GLY A 359 14.73 23.55 14.98
N SER A 360 14.38 23.92 13.75
CA SER A 360 13.76 25.23 13.46
C SER A 360 12.24 25.16 13.59
N LEU A 361 11.66 24.02 13.25
CA LEU A 361 10.29 23.61 13.51
C LEU A 361 10.28 22.38 14.42
N ASP A 362 9.11 22.02 14.94
CA ASP A 362 8.89 20.80 15.73
C ASP A 362 8.76 19.53 14.88
N TRP A 363 8.98 19.65 13.57
CA TRP A 363 9.01 18.54 12.60
C TRP A 363 10.04 18.76 11.50
N SER A 364 10.40 17.69 10.79
CA SER A 364 11.26 17.77 9.60
C SER A 364 10.50 18.28 8.39
N TRP A 365 9.33 17.67 8.16
CA TRP A 365 8.52 17.88 6.97
C TRP A 365 7.05 17.62 7.27
N ARG A 366 6.14 18.32 6.56
CA ARG A 366 4.73 17.96 6.48
C ARG A 366 4.45 17.35 5.11
N VAL A 367 3.65 16.28 5.07
CA VAL A 367 3.24 15.69 3.79
C VAL A 367 2.18 16.59 3.17
N VAL A 368 2.44 17.00 1.94
CA VAL A 368 1.54 17.79 1.09
C VAL A 368 0.59 16.85 0.38
N ALA A 369 1.15 15.79 -0.21
CA ALA A 369 0.41 14.79 -0.95
C ALA A 369 1.21 13.49 -1.00
N GLY A 370 0.55 12.36 -1.16
CA GLY A 370 1.22 11.11 -1.47
C GLY A 370 0.46 10.26 -2.48
N GLN A 371 1.13 9.22 -2.99
CA GLN A 371 0.62 8.43 -4.11
C GLN A 371 -0.15 7.20 -3.66
N ASN A 372 0.26 6.55 -2.57
CA ASN A 372 -0.34 5.29 -2.16
C ASN A 372 -1.62 5.53 -1.35
N PRO A 373 -2.81 5.09 -1.82
CA PRO A 373 -4.07 5.33 -1.12
C PRO A 373 -4.15 4.65 0.26
N ALA A 374 -3.45 3.54 0.47
CA ALA A 374 -3.51 2.83 1.74
C ALA A 374 -2.68 3.52 2.82
N TYR A 375 -1.53 4.09 2.45
CA TYR A 375 -0.51 4.55 3.40
C TYR A 375 -0.32 6.06 3.45
N ASP A 376 -0.67 6.77 2.38
CA ASP A 376 -0.39 8.20 2.25
C ASP A 376 -1.66 9.09 2.32
N GLN A 377 -2.85 8.49 2.41
CA GLN A 377 -4.13 9.23 2.42
C GLN A 377 -4.67 9.46 3.85
N PHE A 378 -3.84 10.05 4.71
CA PHE A 378 -4.22 10.41 6.08
C PHE A 378 -4.21 11.93 6.27
N PRO A 379 -5.14 12.53 7.03
CA PRO A 379 -5.05 13.92 7.42
C PRO A 379 -3.83 14.17 8.33
N CYS A 380 -3.34 15.42 8.33
CA CYS A 380 -2.37 15.94 9.29
C CYS A 380 -1.12 15.06 9.45
N GLN A 381 -0.31 14.96 8.40
CA GLN A 381 0.87 14.11 8.39
C GLN A 381 2.17 14.89 8.62
N TYR A 382 2.86 14.55 9.69
CA TYR A 382 4.17 15.07 10.06
C TYR A 382 5.21 13.97 9.93
N GLN A 383 6.40 14.33 9.47
CA GLN A 383 7.56 13.46 9.41
C GLN A 383 8.63 14.00 10.35
N LEU A 384 9.12 13.13 11.22
CA LEU A 384 10.22 13.43 12.14
C LEU A 384 11.43 12.59 11.75
N PHE A 385 12.53 13.24 11.35
CA PHE A 385 13.80 12.59 11.10
C PHE A 385 14.86 13.15 12.05
N TYR A 386 15.58 12.26 12.71
CA TYR A 386 16.60 12.67 13.69
C TYR A 386 17.64 11.58 13.94
N ARG A 387 18.81 11.99 14.42
CA ARG A 387 19.89 11.09 14.83
C ARG A 387 19.74 10.72 16.30
N GLY A 388 19.78 9.43 16.60
CA GLY A 388 19.70 8.93 17.96
C GLY A 388 21.03 9.06 18.72
N LYS A 389 21.00 8.81 20.04
CA LYS A 389 22.19 8.88 20.91
C LYS A 389 23.33 7.93 20.50
N ALA A 390 22.98 6.76 19.96
CA ALA A 390 23.97 5.78 19.53
C ALA A 390 24.61 6.21 18.21
N LYS A 391 25.94 6.06 18.09
CA LYS A 391 26.69 6.38 16.87
C LYS A 391 26.08 5.67 15.66
N GLY A 392 25.77 6.41 14.60
CA GLY A 392 25.17 5.89 13.37
C GLY A 392 23.68 5.51 13.50
N SER A 393 23.01 5.91 14.58
CA SER A 393 21.57 5.71 14.74
C SER A 393 20.81 6.83 14.04
N PHE A 394 19.93 6.46 13.10
CA PHE A 394 19.01 7.40 12.44
C PHE A 394 17.58 6.86 12.53
N TRP A 395 16.63 7.74 12.81
CA TRP A 395 15.23 7.39 13.08
C TRP A 395 14.29 8.21 12.22
N TYR A 396 13.20 7.57 11.83
CA TYR A 396 12.06 8.20 11.17
C TYR A 396 10.80 7.90 11.97
N GLU A 397 10.05 8.93 12.33
CA GLU A 397 8.76 8.78 12.99
C GLU A 397 7.67 9.56 12.26
N PRO A 398 6.82 8.90 11.44
CA PRO A 398 5.62 9.54 10.92
C PRO A 398 4.59 9.67 12.04
N VAL A 399 3.95 10.83 12.09
CA VAL A 399 2.84 11.17 12.99
C VAL A 399 1.67 11.66 12.14
N PHE A 400 0.54 10.97 12.20
CA PHE A 400 -0.59 11.23 11.31
C PHE A 400 -1.93 11.02 12.01
N GLN A 401 -2.99 11.67 11.53
CA GLN A 401 -4.34 11.42 12.01
C GLN A 401 -5.03 10.35 11.18
N VAL A 402 -5.81 9.51 11.83
CA VAL A 402 -6.71 8.56 11.18
C VAL A 402 -8.14 8.95 11.51
N LYS A 403 -8.96 9.14 10.47
CA LYS A 403 -10.41 9.15 10.62
C LYS A 403 -10.90 7.71 10.68
N THR A 404 -11.21 7.24 11.88
CA THR A 404 -11.62 5.86 12.11
C THR A 404 -12.91 5.56 11.34
N LEU A 405 -13.21 4.28 11.13
CA LEU A 405 -14.49 3.83 10.58
C LEU A 405 -15.69 4.24 11.44
N GLU A 406 -15.47 4.66 12.69
CA GLU A 406 -16.48 5.17 13.61
C GLU A 406 -16.57 6.70 13.60
N GLY A 407 -15.78 7.37 12.75
CA GLY A 407 -15.81 8.81 12.52
C GLY A 407 -14.92 9.63 13.46
N GLU A 408 -14.22 8.99 14.39
CA GLU A 408 -13.31 9.65 15.34
C GLU A 408 -11.97 10.00 14.67
N LEU A 409 -11.33 11.09 15.09
CA LEU A 409 -9.97 11.44 14.70
C LEU A 409 -8.99 10.99 15.78
N VAL A 410 -8.07 10.10 15.44
CA VAL A 410 -7.06 9.57 16.36
C VAL A 410 -5.65 9.77 15.81
N TRP A 411 -4.72 10.17 16.66
CA TRP A 411 -3.31 10.28 16.29
C TRP A 411 -2.64 8.92 16.29
N ARG A 412 -1.89 8.64 15.22
CA ARG A 412 -1.01 7.48 15.06
C ARG A 412 0.42 7.95 14.93
N ARG A 413 1.33 7.18 15.50
CA ARG A 413 2.76 7.41 15.44
C ARG A 413 3.46 6.09 15.25
N ARG A 414 4.47 6.07 14.39
CA ARG A 414 5.33 4.89 14.14
C ARG A 414 6.77 5.25 14.35
N LYS A 415 7.59 4.25 14.64
CA LYS A 415 9.02 4.43 14.85
C LYS A 415 9.83 3.49 13.98
N TYR A 416 10.37 4.04 12.91
CA TYR A 416 11.21 3.35 11.97
C TYR A 416 12.68 3.52 12.33
N ARG A 417 13.41 2.41 12.32
CA ARG A 417 14.86 2.46 12.25
C ARG A 417 15.27 2.70 10.81
N VAL A 418 16.14 3.68 10.59
CA VAL A 418 16.69 4.00 9.27
C VAL A 418 18.15 3.56 9.19
N LYS A 419 18.53 2.99 8.05
CA LYS A 419 19.91 2.64 7.71
C LYS A 419 20.24 3.15 6.32
N ARG A 420 21.43 3.71 6.15
CA ARG A 420 21.99 4.04 4.83
C ARG A 420 22.05 2.77 3.97
N ALA A 421 21.69 2.89 2.69
CA ALA A 421 22.08 1.91 1.68
C ALA A 421 23.44 2.30 1.09
N ASN A 422 23.89 1.61 0.04
CA ASN A 422 25.23 1.83 -0.53
C ASN A 422 25.36 3.13 -1.32
N VAL A 423 24.25 3.67 -1.83
CA VAL A 423 24.24 4.88 -2.66
C VAL A 423 23.71 6.04 -1.80
N PRO A 424 24.40 7.20 -1.74
CA PRO A 424 23.85 8.40 -1.12
C PRO A 424 22.46 8.74 -1.67
N GLY A 425 21.56 9.17 -0.79
CA GLY A 425 20.16 9.40 -1.14
C GLY A 425 19.26 8.16 -1.09
N THR A 426 19.79 6.96 -0.79
CA THR A 426 18.98 5.76 -0.60
C THR A 426 19.16 5.08 0.76
N PHE A 427 18.08 4.46 1.25
CA PHE A 427 17.96 4.04 2.65
C PHE A 427 17.07 2.81 2.82
N TYR A 428 17.37 2.00 3.84
CA TYR A 428 16.51 0.93 4.33
C TYR A 428 15.79 1.36 5.61
N PHE A 429 14.47 1.28 5.59
CA PHE A 429 13.61 1.58 6.72
C PHE A 429 13.02 0.27 7.25
N SER A 430 12.91 0.14 8.58
CA SER A 430 12.28 -1.03 9.20
C SER A 430 11.49 -0.65 10.43
N VAL A 431 10.26 -1.18 10.53
CA VAL A 431 9.35 -0.98 11.66
C VAL A 431 8.67 -2.30 12.02
N LEU A 432 8.35 -2.50 13.29
CA LEU A 432 7.32 -3.44 13.70
C LEU A 432 6.03 -2.63 13.89
N ASP A 433 5.08 -2.77 12.98
CA ASP A 433 3.81 -2.05 13.02
C ASP A 433 2.65 -3.05 13.12
N ASN A 434 1.75 -2.84 14.09
CA ASN A 434 0.58 -3.68 14.30
C ASN A 434 0.90 -5.20 14.31
N GLY A 435 2.09 -5.56 14.81
CA GLY A 435 2.55 -6.93 14.95
C GLY A 435 3.25 -7.50 13.71
N VAL A 436 3.39 -6.72 12.63
CA VAL A 436 4.04 -7.14 11.39
C VAL A 436 5.28 -6.29 11.12
N VAL A 437 6.39 -6.94 10.77
CA VAL A 437 7.59 -6.22 10.35
C VAL A 437 7.45 -5.77 8.91
N SER A 438 7.45 -4.45 8.71
CA SER A 438 7.58 -3.84 7.39
C SER A 438 9.04 -3.46 7.15
N LYS A 439 9.50 -3.74 5.93
CA LYS A 439 10.81 -3.30 5.42
C LYS A 439 10.60 -2.49 4.17
N GLU A 440 11.29 -1.37 4.09
CA GLU A 440 11.12 -0.43 2.98
C GLU A 440 12.48 0.05 2.48
N TYR A 441 12.52 0.41 1.20
CA TYR A 441 13.64 1.02 0.52
C TYR A 441 13.22 2.41 0.04
N TRP A 442 13.80 3.43 0.63
CA TRP A 442 13.48 4.84 0.39
C TRP A 442 14.56 5.49 -0.47
N THR A 443 14.14 6.38 -1.35
CA THR A 443 14.97 7.16 -2.27
C THR A 443 14.59 8.62 -2.19
N ILE A 444 15.58 9.49 -1.95
CA ILE A 444 15.42 10.94 -2.09
C ILE A 444 15.45 11.25 -3.58
N VAL A 445 14.31 11.63 -4.15
CA VAL A 445 14.15 11.84 -5.59
C VAL A 445 14.62 13.23 -5.96
N ASP A 446 14.15 14.23 -5.21
CA ASP A 446 14.56 15.62 -5.32
C ASP A 446 14.23 16.37 -4.03
N VAL A 447 15.04 17.38 -3.70
CA VAL A 447 14.77 18.37 -2.65
C VAL A 447 15.15 19.73 -3.18
N SER A 448 14.21 20.67 -3.13
CA SER A 448 14.47 22.07 -3.49
C SER A 448 15.64 22.64 -2.70
N GLU A 449 16.45 23.48 -3.35
CA GLU A 449 17.68 23.98 -2.73
C GLU A 449 17.41 24.87 -1.50
N ASP A 450 16.24 25.49 -1.43
CA ASP A 450 15.76 26.31 -0.33
C ASP A 450 14.92 25.53 0.70
N PHE A 451 14.83 24.20 0.57
CA PHE A 451 13.99 23.33 1.40
C PHE A 451 12.50 23.69 1.37
N SER A 452 12.02 24.41 0.34
CA SER A 452 10.59 24.70 0.17
C SER A 452 9.74 23.45 -0.09
N TRP A 453 10.32 22.40 -0.65
CA TRP A 453 9.72 21.09 -0.84
C TRP A 453 10.75 19.97 -1.02
N GLY A 454 10.31 18.73 -0.81
CA GLY A 454 11.04 17.50 -1.13
C GLY A 454 10.12 16.40 -1.66
N LEU A 455 10.65 15.47 -2.44
CA LEU A 455 9.93 14.30 -2.94
C LEU A 455 10.72 13.04 -2.58
N PHE A 456 10.07 12.14 -1.84
CA PHE A 456 10.66 10.88 -1.39
C PHE A 456 9.85 9.71 -1.95
N HIS A 457 10.53 8.75 -2.59
CA HIS A 457 9.91 7.54 -3.13
C HIS A 457 10.24 6.33 -2.25
N TYR A 458 9.31 5.40 -2.10
CA TYR A 458 9.51 4.17 -1.34
C TYR A 458 8.98 2.93 -2.06
N HIS A 459 9.70 1.83 -1.84
CA HIS A 459 9.23 0.47 -2.09
C HIS A 459 9.17 -0.27 -0.75
N GLY A 460 8.10 -0.97 -0.45
CA GLY A 460 7.94 -1.64 0.83
C GLY A 460 7.30 -3.01 0.73
N ALA A 461 7.52 -3.81 1.77
CA ALA A 461 6.81 -5.06 1.96
C ALA A 461 6.60 -5.37 3.45
N ALA A 462 5.35 -5.70 3.78
CA ALA A 462 4.97 -6.38 5.00
C ALA A 462 4.97 -7.89 4.69
N ARG A 463 6.17 -8.47 4.63
CA ARG A 463 6.42 -9.78 3.97
C ARG A 463 5.50 -10.89 4.45
N VAL A 464 5.38 -11.05 5.78
CA VAL A 464 4.58 -12.10 6.42
C VAL A 464 3.07 -11.80 6.44
N ALA A 465 2.69 -10.59 6.01
CA ALA A 465 1.31 -10.26 5.69
C ALA A 465 1.02 -10.42 4.20
N GLY A 466 1.99 -10.86 3.38
CA GLY A 466 1.80 -11.04 1.94
C GLY A 466 1.62 -9.75 1.15
N GLN A 467 1.94 -8.59 1.75
CA GLN A 467 1.70 -7.29 1.11
C GLN A 467 2.99 -6.64 0.65
N SER A 468 2.96 -6.13 -0.58
CA SER A 468 4.03 -5.34 -1.20
C SER A 468 3.43 -4.06 -1.74
N TYR A 469 4.15 -2.96 -1.63
CA TYR A 469 3.63 -1.64 -1.95
C TYR A 469 4.72 -0.70 -2.44
N THR A 470 4.30 0.32 -3.17
CA THR A 470 5.14 1.41 -3.64
C THR A 470 4.41 2.72 -3.40
N GLY A 471 5.14 3.82 -3.29
CA GLY A 471 4.55 5.14 -3.19
C GLY A 471 5.59 6.24 -3.23
N ALA A 472 5.10 7.47 -3.21
CA ALA A 472 5.92 8.63 -3.02
C ALA A 472 5.16 9.66 -2.19
N VAL A 473 5.90 10.42 -1.38
CA VAL A 473 5.38 11.51 -0.56
C VAL A 473 6.05 12.81 -1.00
N LEU A 474 5.22 13.77 -1.41
CA LEU A 474 5.59 15.16 -1.61
C LEU A 474 5.46 15.87 -0.27
N VAL A 475 6.51 16.58 0.12
CA VAL A 475 6.58 17.25 1.42
C VAL A 475 6.97 18.71 1.30
N SER A 476 6.57 19.50 2.29
CA SER A 476 6.95 20.92 2.45
C SER A 476 6.98 21.27 3.95
N PRO A 477 7.62 22.37 4.37
CA PRO A 477 7.67 22.74 5.79
C PRO A 477 6.29 22.97 6.39
N ASP A 478 5.36 23.56 5.63
CA ASP A 478 4.06 24.00 6.10
C ASP A 478 2.90 23.12 5.61
N GLY A 479 3.16 22.11 4.78
CA GLY A 479 2.16 21.23 4.21
C GLY A 479 1.40 21.85 3.04
N THR A 480 1.87 22.99 2.52
CA THR A 480 1.32 23.63 1.32
C THR A 480 1.97 23.08 0.05
N TYR A 481 1.23 23.12 -1.05
CA TYR A 481 1.72 22.68 -2.35
C TYR A 481 2.83 23.59 -2.87
N PRO A 482 3.88 23.05 -3.53
CA PRO A 482 4.95 23.88 -4.10
C PRO A 482 4.43 24.98 -5.02
N LYS A 483 5.11 26.13 -5.02
CA LYS A 483 4.76 27.28 -5.88
C LYS A 483 4.78 26.90 -7.36
N GLN A 484 3.97 27.56 -8.17
CA GLN A 484 3.89 27.34 -9.62
C GLN A 484 5.26 27.43 -10.34
N THR A 485 6.17 28.28 -9.85
CA THR A 485 7.53 28.40 -10.41
C THR A 485 8.36 27.10 -10.28
N GLN A 486 7.96 26.18 -9.40
CA GLN A 486 8.60 24.88 -9.21
C GLN A 486 7.89 23.75 -9.97
N SER A 487 6.80 24.02 -10.71
CA SER A 487 5.95 22.99 -11.33
C SER A 487 6.75 22.06 -12.24
N ASN A 488 7.58 22.61 -13.13
CA ASN A 488 8.37 21.82 -14.07
C ASN A 488 9.36 20.89 -13.35
N ARG A 489 10.02 21.39 -12.29
CA ARG A 489 10.96 20.59 -11.50
C ARG A 489 10.23 19.46 -10.77
N LEU A 490 9.07 19.76 -10.20
CA LEU A 490 8.22 18.76 -9.54
C LEU A 490 7.73 17.69 -10.53
N SER A 491 7.23 18.10 -11.71
CA SER A 491 6.79 17.16 -12.75
C SER A 491 7.94 16.24 -13.21
N SER A 492 9.14 16.79 -13.42
CA SER A 492 10.33 15.98 -13.74
C SER A 492 10.73 15.02 -12.61
N ALA A 493 10.57 15.42 -11.34
CA ALA A 493 10.84 14.55 -10.20
C ALA A 493 9.81 13.41 -10.12
N LEU A 494 8.53 13.70 -10.32
CA LEU A 494 7.47 12.68 -10.35
C LEU A 494 7.63 11.70 -11.53
N GLU A 495 8.06 12.19 -12.69
CA GLU A 495 8.31 11.34 -13.86
C GLU A 495 9.41 10.30 -13.59
N LYS A 496 10.45 10.65 -12.83
CA LYS A 496 11.49 9.68 -12.39
C LYS A 496 10.92 8.56 -11.51
N CYS A 497 9.84 8.84 -10.78
CA CYS A 497 9.11 7.84 -10.00
C CYS A 497 8.15 7.01 -10.87
N GLY A 498 7.93 7.39 -12.13
CA GLY A 498 6.83 6.86 -12.93
C GLY A 498 5.45 7.24 -12.35
N ILE A 499 5.35 8.37 -11.65
CA ILE A 499 4.13 8.87 -11.03
C ILE A 499 3.65 10.10 -11.80
N LYS A 500 2.34 10.24 -11.96
CA LYS A 500 1.71 11.46 -12.49
C LYS A 500 1.17 12.31 -11.35
N GLU A 501 1.14 13.62 -11.55
CA GLU A 501 0.65 14.56 -10.54
C GLU A 501 -0.82 14.31 -10.18
N TRP A 502 -1.62 13.81 -11.12
CA TRP A 502 -3.02 13.45 -10.88
C TRP A 502 -3.20 12.18 -10.02
N GLU A 503 -2.14 11.38 -9.82
CA GLU A 503 -2.15 10.24 -8.89
C GLU A 503 -1.91 10.67 -7.43
N LEU A 504 -1.49 11.90 -7.19
CA LEU A 504 -1.21 12.38 -5.84
C LEU A 504 -2.49 12.76 -5.09
N TYR A 505 -2.70 12.16 -3.92
CA TYR A 505 -3.74 12.56 -2.98
C TYR A 505 -3.24 13.68 -2.11
N THR A 506 -3.90 14.83 -2.17
CA THR A 506 -3.62 15.94 -1.28
C THR A 506 -4.00 15.58 0.16
N VAL A 507 -3.07 15.81 1.08
CA VAL A 507 -3.28 15.63 2.51
C VAL A 507 -4.05 16.84 3.06
N ASP A 508 -5.13 16.58 3.79
CA ASP A 508 -5.82 17.63 4.54
C ASP A 508 -4.96 18.04 5.75
N ASN A 509 -4.45 19.27 5.69
CA ASN A 509 -3.54 19.86 6.64
C ASN A 509 -4.18 21.01 7.45
N CYS A 510 -5.51 21.19 7.36
CA CYS A 510 -6.22 22.38 7.84
C CYS A 510 -6.55 22.40 9.35
N ALA A 511 -6.64 21.25 10.03
CA ALA A 511 -7.18 21.15 11.39
C ALA A 511 -6.37 20.23 12.33
N CYS A 512 -5.05 20.41 12.37
CA CYS A 512 -4.15 19.54 13.13
C CYS A 512 -4.01 20.00 14.59
N GLN A 513 -4.90 19.52 15.45
CA GLN A 513 -4.87 19.85 16.88
C GLN A 513 -3.92 18.95 17.67
N ASP A 514 -3.04 19.57 18.46
CA ASP A 514 -2.13 18.93 19.41
C ASP A 514 -1.41 17.68 18.86
N PRO A 515 -0.66 17.80 17.75
CA PRO A 515 0.07 16.67 17.21
C PRO A 515 1.08 16.16 18.24
N PRO A 516 1.18 14.83 18.49
CA PRO A 516 2.09 14.25 19.47
C PRO A 516 3.53 14.22 18.93
N LEU A 517 4.10 15.42 18.77
CA LEU A 517 5.44 15.66 18.24
C LEU A 517 6.52 15.49 19.32
N GLY A 518 7.76 15.79 18.94
CA GLY A 518 8.92 15.72 19.81
C GLY A 518 9.76 14.46 19.58
N ILE A 519 11.04 14.59 19.85
CA ILE A 519 12.06 13.55 19.68
C ILE A 519 12.70 13.23 21.03
N PRO A 520 13.35 12.06 21.18
CA PRO A 520 14.03 11.72 22.42
C PRO A 520 15.09 12.78 22.80
N GLU A 521 15.12 13.16 24.08
CA GLU A 521 16.13 14.10 24.61
C GLU A 521 17.55 13.63 24.28
N GLY A 522 18.43 14.54 23.86
CA GLY A 522 19.80 14.23 23.45
C GLY A 522 19.94 13.62 22.05
N SER A 523 18.89 13.67 21.24
CA SER A 523 18.99 13.44 19.80
C SER A 523 19.76 14.58 19.13
N SER A 524 20.53 14.27 18.09
CA SER A 524 21.16 15.29 17.24
C SER A 524 20.39 15.46 15.94
N LEU A 525 20.48 16.66 15.38
CA LEU A 525 19.76 17.05 14.17
C LEU A 525 20.72 17.05 13.01
N HIS A 526 21.14 18.21 12.53
CA HIS A 526 21.99 18.40 11.35
C HIS A 526 23.47 18.03 11.59
N SER A 527 24.14 17.58 10.53
CA SER A 527 25.56 17.24 10.55
C SER A 527 26.43 18.15 9.71
N MET A 528 25.93 18.58 8.55
CA MET A 528 26.62 19.40 7.56
C MET A 528 25.76 20.53 6.99
N LEU A 529 24.45 20.33 6.86
CA LEU A 529 23.52 21.33 6.33
C LEU A 529 22.46 21.69 7.37
N ASP A 530 22.21 22.98 7.58
CA ASP A 530 20.99 23.46 8.24
C ASP A 530 20.08 24.15 7.21
N ALA A 531 18.76 23.90 7.28
CA ALA A 531 17.78 24.56 6.41
C ALA A 531 17.82 26.10 6.51
N LYS A 532 18.25 26.65 7.67
CA LYS A 532 18.42 28.10 7.87
C LYS A 532 19.73 28.67 7.33
N ASP A 533 20.70 27.86 6.97
CA ASP A 533 21.96 28.33 6.38
C ASP A 533 21.71 28.75 4.91
N GLN A 534 21.12 29.94 4.76
CA GLN A 534 20.96 30.67 3.50
C GLN A 534 22.16 31.60 3.23
N SER A 535 23.34 31.29 3.75
CA SER A 535 24.57 32.09 3.54
C SER A 535 25.22 31.90 2.16
N TRP A 536 24.57 31.21 1.22
CA TRP A 536 25.11 30.91 -0.11
C TRP A 536 24.29 31.52 -1.26
N SER A 537 23.55 32.60 -1.00
CA SER A 537 22.88 33.43 -2.01
C SER A 537 23.81 34.49 -2.64
N SER A 538 25.07 34.13 -2.88
CA SER A 538 25.99 34.94 -3.68
C SER A 538 27.22 34.13 -4.11
N VAL A 539 27.09 33.31 -5.16
CA VAL A 539 28.09 33.11 -6.22
C VAL A 539 27.37 32.94 -7.54
#